data_AF-A0A7T4DHA7-F1
#
_entry.id   AF-A0A7T4DHA7-F1
#
_cell.length_a   1.000
_cell.length_b   1.000
_cell.length_c   1.000
_cell.angle_alpha   90.00
_cell.angle_beta   90.00
_cell.angle_gamma   90.00
#
_symmetry.space_group_name_H-M   'P 1'
#
loop_
_entity.id
_entity.type
_entity.pdbx_description
1 polymer ?
#
loop_
_entity_poly.entity_id
_entity_poly.type
_entity_poly.pdbx_seq_one_letter_code
_entity_poly.pdbx_strand_id
1 'polypeptide(L)'
;MSSTRHVQPTFLTLQQAAAEGYAAYSTLRKYIADGRLPAAKVGSRVKVLRTDLDALAVSVRPATFEEVEAAAERLAASAPPLSDAQVRRLSTIFGGAA
;
A
#
# COMPACT_ATOMS: atom_id res chain seq x y z
N MET A 1 22.07 7.19 19.88
CA MET A 1 22.74 7.22 18.56
C MET A 1 21.90 6.42 17.59
N SER A 2 20.89 7.03 16.97
CA SER A 2 19.97 6.34 16.07
C SER A 2 20.50 6.47 14.64
N SER A 3 21.10 5.40 14.12
CA SER A 3 21.50 5.33 12.71
C SER A 3 20.26 5.20 11.84
N THR A 4 19.89 6.28 11.16
CA THR A 4 18.88 6.26 10.10
C THR A 4 19.38 5.33 9.00
N ARG A 5 18.83 4.11 8.88
CA ARG A 5 19.08 3.26 7.71
C ARG A 5 18.49 3.97 6.50
N HIS A 6 19.34 4.56 5.67
CA HIS A 6 18.95 4.97 4.33
C HIS A 6 18.64 3.71 3.52
N VAL A 7 17.35 3.38 3.39
CA VAL A 7 16.89 2.41 2.40
C VAL A 7 17.05 3.08 1.05
N GLN A 8 18.13 2.76 0.34
CA GLN A 8 18.31 3.20 -1.04
C GLN A 8 17.21 2.57 -1.90
N PRO A 9 16.53 3.35 -2.77
CA PRO A 9 15.50 2.81 -3.65
C PRO A 9 16.10 1.81 -4.63
N THR A 10 15.64 0.55 -4.55
CA THR A 10 16.09 -0.53 -5.43
C THR A 10 15.27 -0.52 -6.71
N PHE A 11 15.90 -0.14 -7.82
CA PHE A 11 15.30 -0.20 -9.15
C PHE A 11 15.56 -1.54 -9.84
N LEU A 12 14.50 -2.16 -10.33
CA LEU A 12 14.54 -3.40 -11.10
C LEU A 12 14.16 -3.15 -12.55
N THR A 13 14.78 -3.87 -13.48
CA THR A 13 14.25 -3.99 -14.84
C THR A 13 13.03 -4.91 -14.84
N LEU A 14 12.19 -4.82 -15.88
CA LEU A 14 11.02 -5.70 -16.01
C LEU A 14 11.41 -7.19 -16.12
N GLN A 15 12.59 -7.50 -16.67
CA GLN A 15 13.09 -8.88 -16.72
C GLN A 15 13.49 -9.38 -15.32
N GLN A 16 14.15 -8.55 -14.52
CA GLN A 16 14.47 -8.89 -13.13
C GLN A 16 13.20 -9.06 -12.29
N ALA A 17 12.25 -8.13 -12.40
CA ALA A 17 10.97 -8.24 -11.70
C ALA A 17 10.20 -9.52 -12.08
N ALA A 18 10.24 -9.91 -13.35
CA ALA A 18 9.64 -11.16 -13.80
C ALA A 18 10.39 -12.40 -13.26
N ALA A 19 11.72 -12.37 -13.28
CA ALA A 19 12.55 -13.45 -12.72
C ALA A 19 12.38 -13.59 -11.19
N GLU A 20 12.11 -12.49 -10.49
CA GLU A 20 11.79 -12.46 -9.05
C GLU A 20 10.34 -12.87 -8.76
N GLY A 21 9.54 -13.18 -9.78
CA GLY A 21 8.20 -13.75 -9.62
C GLY A 21 7.08 -12.74 -9.37
N TYR A 22 7.34 -11.43 -9.52
CA TYR A 22 6.30 -10.41 -9.29
C TYR A 22 5.13 -10.53 -10.27
N ALA A 23 5.42 -10.67 -11.56
CA ALA A 23 4.44 -11.01 -12.61
C ALA A 23 5.18 -11.36 -13.91
N ALA A 24 4.47 -11.91 -14.90
CA ALA A 24 5.01 -12.05 -16.24
C ALA A 24 5.39 -10.69 -16.85
N TYR A 25 6.41 -10.64 -17.70
CA TYR A 25 6.90 -9.42 -18.34
C TYR A 25 5.80 -8.64 -19.08
N SER A 26 4.93 -9.34 -19.82
CA SER A 26 3.81 -8.73 -20.54
C SER A 26 2.80 -8.08 -19.59
N THR A 27 2.54 -8.70 -18.45
CA THR A 27 1.67 -8.16 -17.39
C THR A 27 2.28 -6.90 -16.78
N LEU A 28 3.58 -6.90 -16.46
CA LEU A 28 4.26 -5.71 -15.94
C LEU A 28 4.20 -4.56 -16.96
N ARG A 29 4.43 -4.84 -18.25
CA ARG A 29 4.32 -3.83 -19.31
C ARG A 29 2.90 -3.30 -19.44
N LYS A 30 1.88 -4.15 -19.30
CA LYS A 30 0.48 -3.75 -19.28
C LYS A 30 0.18 -2.86 -18.08
N TYR A 31 0.62 -3.20 -16.87
CA TYR A 31 0.41 -2.36 -15.68
C TYR A 31 1.05 -0.98 -15.81
N ILE A 32 2.20 -0.88 -16.46
CA ILE A 32 2.82 0.41 -16.76
C ILE A 32 1.98 1.20 -17.77
N ALA A 33 1.51 0.56 -18.85
CA ALA A 33 0.66 1.19 -19.86
C ALA A 33 -0.69 1.66 -19.27
N ASP A 34 -1.27 0.88 -18.35
CA ASP A 34 -2.51 1.18 -17.64
C ASP A 34 -2.31 2.22 -16.51
N GLY A 35 -1.08 2.67 -16.26
CA GLY A 35 -0.74 3.64 -15.19
C GLY A 35 -0.78 3.06 -13.77
N ARG A 36 -0.89 1.74 -13.62
CA ARG A 36 -0.97 1.04 -12.32
C ARG A 36 0.38 0.77 -11.67
N LEU A 37 1.45 0.74 -12.46
CA LEU A 37 2.81 0.54 -12.00
C LEU A 37 3.67 1.73 -12.44
N PRO A 38 4.13 2.58 -11.51
CA PRO A 38 5.07 3.64 -11.83
C PRO A 38 6.36 3.07 -12.42
N ALA A 39 6.87 3.72 -13.47
CA ALA A 39 8.11 3.31 -14.11
C ALA A 39 8.96 4.53 -14.46
N ALA A 40 10.27 4.36 -14.32
CA ALA A 40 11.28 5.35 -14.68
C ALA A 40 12.08 4.86 -15.89
N LYS A 41 12.33 5.74 -16.85
CA LYS A 41 13.24 5.46 -17.96
C LYS A 41 14.66 5.85 -17.54
N VAL A 42 15.57 4.87 -17.48
CA VAL A 42 16.98 5.07 -17.14
C VAL A 42 17.83 4.65 -18.32
N GLY A 43 18.31 5.64 -19.09
CA GLY A 43 18.94 5.41 -20.39
C GLY A 43 17.97 4.77 -21.38
N SER A 44 18.33 3.62 -21.93
CA SER A 44 17.48 2.85 -22.85
C SER A 44 16.52 1.88 -22.18
N ARG A 45 16.61 1.69 -20.84
CA ARG A 45 15.85 0.66 -20.12
C ARG A 45 14.75 1.28 -19.27
N VAL A 46 13.60 0.61 -19.26
CA VAL A 46 12.51 0.88 -18.32
C VAL A 46 12.81 0.15 -17.01
N LYS A 47 12.72 0.88 -15.90
CA LYS A 47 12.91 0.37 -14.55
C LYS A 47 11.70 0.70 -13.69
N VAL A 48 11.47 -0.12 -12.68
CA VAL A 48 10.41 0.03 -11.68
C VAL A 48 11.03 -0.05 -10.30
N LEU A 49 10.43 0.62 -9.32
CA LEU A 49 10.87 0.49 -7.93
C LEU A 49 10.37 -0.83 -7.36
N ARG A 50 11.24 -1.51 -6.59
CA ARG A 50 10.84 -2.73 -5.87
C ARG A 50 9.66 -2.48 -4.94
N THR A 51 9.65 -1.34 -4.25
CA THR A 51 8.56 -0.93 -3.35
C THR A 51 7.21 -0.80 -4.06
N ASP A 52 7.21 -0.33 -5.31
CA ASP A 52 5.98 -0.21 -6.09
C ASP A 52 5.47 -1.58 -6.55
N LEU A 53 6.39 -2.51 -6.85
CA LEU A 53 6.05 -3.91 -7.13
C LEU A 53 5.48 -4.61 -5.88
N ASP A 54 6.10 -4.39 -4.72
CA ASP A 54 5.63 -4.94 -3.44
C ASP A 54 4.23 -4.40 -3.09
N ALA A 55 3.98 -3.11 -3.33
CA ALA A 55 2.68 -2.49 -3.12
C ALA A 55 1.58 -2.99 -4.09
N LEU A 56 1.99 -3.49 -5.26
CA LEU A 56 1.10 -4.13 -6.23
C LEU A 56 0.69 -5.55 -5.84
N ALA A 57 1.43 -6.20 -4.93
CA ALA A 57 1.11 -7.53 -4.47
C ALA A 57 -0.13 -7.48 -3.57
N VAL A 58 -1.23 -8.05 -4.06
CA VAL A 58 -2.46 -8.20 -3.29
C VAL A 58 -2.49 -9.60 -2.70
N SER A 59 -2.68 -9.70 -1.39
CA SER A 59 -2.89 -10.98 -0.71
C SER A 59 -4.14 -11.66 -1.28
N VAL A 60 -4.00 -12.89 -1.77
CA VAL A 60 -5.12 -13.69 -2.30
C VAL A 60 -5.88 -14.45 -1.21
N ARG A 61 -5.34 -14.51 0.01
CA ARG A 61 -6.03 -15.12 1.15
C ARG A 61 -6.99 -14.12 1.80
N PRO A 62 -8.13 -14.59 2.34
CA PRO A 62 -8.94 -13.77 3.24
C PRO A 62 -8.08 -13.26 4.39
N ALA A 63 -8.29 -11.99 4.75
CA ALA A 63 -7.71 -11.44 5.97
C ALA A 63 -8.31 -12.16 7.18
N THR A 64 -7.50 -12.44 8.20
CA THR A 64 -8.02 -12.92 9.48
C THR A 64 -8.68 -11.78 10.24
N PHE A 65 -9.51 -12.12 11.23
CA PHE A 65 -10.13 -11.12 12.09
C PHE A 65 -9.07 -10.25 12.79
N GLU A 66 -8.01 -10.86 13.30
CA GLU A 66 -6.91 -10.19 13.99
C GLU A 66 -6.15 -9.22 13.07
N GLU A 67 -5.95 -9.58 11.80
CA GLU A 67 -5.32 -8.71 10.80
C GLU A 67 -6.18 -7.48 10.52
N VAL A 68 -7.50 -7.65 10.45
CA VAL A 68 -8.46 -6.56 10.27
C VAL A 68 -8.50 -5.67 11.50
N GLU A 69 -8.58 -6.25 12.70
CA GLU A 69 -8.60 -5.52 13.98
C GLU A 69 -7.33 -4.67 14.14
N ALA A 70 -6.15 -5.26 13.93
CA ALA A 70 -4.89 -4.54 14.01
C ALA A 70 -4.74 -3.45 12.92
N ALA A 71 -5.37 -3.61 11.76
CA ALA A 71 -5.42 -2.56 10.75
C ALA A 71 -6.36 -1.41 11.18
N ALA A 72 -7.52 -1.74 11.74
CA ALA A 72 -8.47 -0.77 12.27
C ALA A 72 -7.86 0.06 13.42
N GLU A 73 -7.17 -0.58 14.35
CA GLU A 73 -6.46 0.09 15.45
C GLU A 73 -5.41 1.07 14.94
N ARG A 74 -4.58 0.67 13.96
CA ARG A 74 -3.56 1.55 13.36
C ARG A 74 -4.19 2.76 12.66
N LEU A 75 -5.30 2.56 11.94
CA LEU A 75 -6.03 3.65 11.31
C LEU A 75 -6.67 4.58 12.35
N ALA A 76 -7.29 4.03 13.39
CA ALA A 76 -7.88 4.81 14.47
C ALA A 76 -6.82 5.64 15.21
N ALA A 77 -5.63 5.07 15.47
CA ALA A 77 -4.53 5.75 16.14
C ALA A 77 -3.94 6.91 15.31
N SER A 78 -4.03 6.84 13.98
CA SER A 78 -3.55 7.90 13.07
C SER A 78 -4.63 8.90 12.67
N ALA A 79 -5.88 8.64 13.06
CA ALA A 79 -7.01 9.51 12.74
C ALA A 79 -6.99 10.79 13.61
N PRO A 80 -7.37 11.95 13.05
CA PRO A 80 -7.65 13.13 13.85
C PRO A 80 -8.75 12.85 14.89
N PRO A 81 -8.73 13.52 16.05
CA PRO A 81 -9.79 13.38 17.04
C PRO A 81 -11.14 13.78 16.43
N LEU A 82 -12.20 13.11 16.88
CA LEU A 82 -13.56 13.46 16.50
C LEU A 82 -13.88 14.87 16.99
N SER A 83 -14.44 15.69 16.11
CA SER A 83 -14.99 16.99 16.51
C SER A 83 -16.21 16.83 17.40
N ASP A 84 -16.50 17.83 18.23
CA ASP A 84 -17.68 17.82 19.12
C ASP A 84 -19.00 17.58 18.37
N ALA A 85 -19.11 18.07 17.13
CA ALA A 85 -20.27 17.84 16.28
C ALA A 85 -20.40 16.37 15.87
N GLN A 86 -19.28 15.71 15.55
CA GLN A 86 -19.25 14.29 15.24
C GLN A 86 -19.57 13.45 16.48
N VAL A 87 -19.00 13.81 17.64
CA VAL A 87 -19.29 13.12 18.92
C VAL A 87 -20.78 13.23 19.24
N ARG A 88 -21.38 14.42 19.21
CA ARG A 88 -22.83 14.60 19.45
C ARG A 88 -23.67 13.74 18.52
N ARG A 89 -23.35 13.72 17.22
CA ARG A 89 -24.08 12.92 16.22
C ARG A 89 -23.96 11.42 16.50
N LEU A 90 -22.76 10.95 16.85
CA LEU A 90 -22.54 9.55 17.21
C LEU A 90 -23.28 9.19 18.51
N SER A 91 -23.28 10.07 19.51
CA SER A 91 -24.06 9.88 20.73
C SER A 91 -25.56 9.80 20.45
N THR A 92 -26.10 10.54 19.47
CA THR A 92 -27.52 10.40 19.08
C THR A 92 -27.80 9.07 18.37
N ILE A 93 -26.86 8.58 17.55
CA ILE A 93 -27.02 7.33 16.79
C ILE A 93 -26.86 6.10 17.69
N PHE A 94 -25.85 6.10 18.57
CA PHE A 94 -25.48 4.96 19.42
C PHE A 94 -26.01 5.04 20.85
N GLY A 95 -26.36 6.22 21.32
CA GLY A 95 -26.95 6.45 22.65
C GLY A 95 -28.48 6.50 22.61
N GLY A 96 -29.11 5.64 21.79
CA GLY A 96 -30.56 5.61 21.60
C GLY A 96 -31.34 5.71 22.92
N ALA A 97 -32.49 6.39 22.86
CA ALA A 97 -33.39 6.54 23.99
C ALA A 97 -33.81 5.18 24.58
N ALA A 98 -33.17 4.80 25.70
CA ALA A 98 -33.73 4.16 26.90
C ALA A 98 -32.57 3.70 27.81
#